data_AF-A0ABC8ZGH1-F1
#
_entry.id   AF-A0ABC8ZGH1-F1
#
_cell.length_a   1.000
_cell.length_b   1.000
_cell.length_c   1.000
_cell.angle_alpha   90.00
_cell.angle_beta   90.00
_cell.angle_gamma   90.00
#
_symmetry.space_group_name_H-M   'P 1'
#
loop_
_entity.id
_entity.type
_entity.pdbx_description
1 polymer ?
#
loop_
_entity_poly.entity_id
_entity_poly.type
_entity_poly.pdbx_seq_one_letter_code
_entity_poly.pdbx_strand_id
1 'polypeptide(L)'
;MDMERSVACYRRWIAGQEAGLAELEAASTNAAAGTATDAELRAVVERCMVAYQDYVAARRAVSPRDGTAFISPPWCTAFERSLLWLGGCRPSVAIRLLYNLSGEGLEAQLEEFINDEGPLPRGSMGVTPGQMVLVTDLHRRTLRQENALSDRLATLHEDVADRPLFPIVRQRARLRGARCDGPVGVAAGGGVAVDAEVDASLSRYRDGMAQLVAEADELRMATARAMATEILTPRQAVEMLAAAKQLHLSVREWSRRAEGAAAQPQPNGPRAAVVASTSAAARRNP
;
A
#
# COMPACT_ATOMS: atom_id res chain seq x y z
N MET A 1 -2.51 -18.48 -15.12
CA MET A 1 -2.08 -19.37 -14.01
C MET A 1 -1.42 -18.59 -12.88
N ASP A 2 -0.49 -17.64 -13.13
CA ASP A 2 0.20 -16.89 -12.06
C ASP A 2 -0.67 -15.81 -11.38
N MET A 3 -1.54 -15.15 -12.16
CA MET A 3 -2.49 -14.14 -11.67
C MET A 3 -3.52 -14.74 -10.69
N GLU A 4 -4.07 -15.92 -10.99
CA GLU A 4 -5.07 -16.59 -10.14
C GLU A 4 -4.50 -16.96 -8.77
N ARG A 5 -3.24 -17.41 -8.72
CA ARG A 5 -2.53 -17.71 -7.47
C ARG A 5 -2.31 -16.44 -6.63
N SER A 6 -1.93 -15.34 -7.28
CA SER A 6 -1.77 -14.04 -6.61
C SER A 6 -3.09 -13.51 -6.05
N VAL A 7 -4.19 -13.63 -6.82
CA VAL A 7 -5.54 -13.27 -6.37
C VAL A 7 -5.99 -14.15 -5.21
N ALA A 8 -5.77 -15.47 -5.28
CA ALA A 8 -6.12 -16.39 -4.20
C ALA A 8 -5.33 -16.08 -2.91
N CYS A 9 -4.03 -15.81 -3.04
CA CYS A 9 -3.17 -15.38 -1.93
C CYS A 9 -3.72 -14.11 -1.27
N TYR A 10 -4.08 -13.10 -2.07
CA TYR A 10 -4.64 -11.86 -1.56
C TYR A 10 -6.03 -12.04 -0.92
N ARG A 11 -6.91 -12.86 -1.50
CA ARG A 11 -8.22 -13.17 -0.90
C ARG A 11 -8.09 -13.85 0.46
N ARG A 12 -7.15 -14.80 0.59
CA ARG A 12 -6.84 -15.44 1.87
C ARG A 12 -6.34 -14.43 2.90
N TRP A 13 -5.51 -13.47 2.49
CA TRP A 13 -5.06 -12.39 3.35
C TRP A 13 -6.21 -11.52 3.87
N ILE A 14 -7.13 -11.09 3.00
CA ILE A 14 -8.29 -10.29 3.40
C ILE A 14 -9.18 -11.05 4.37
N ALA A 15 -9.51 -12.31 4.09
CA ALA A 15 -10.28 -13.14 5.03
C ALA A 15 -9.57 -13.29 6.38
N GLY A 16 -8.24 -13.42 6.38
CA GLY A 16 -7.44 -13.42 7.61
C GLY A 16 -7.44 -12.08 8.34
N GLN A 17 -7.58 -10.94 7.65
CA GLN A 17 -7.75 -9.64 8.29
C GLN A 17 -9.10 -9.52 8.98
N GLU A 18 -10.18 -9.99 8.34
CA GLU A 18 -11.53 -9.99 8.92
C GLU A 18 -11.60 -10.88 10.16
N ALA A 19 -11.11 -12.12 10.07
CA ALA A 19 -11.07 -13.04 11.22
C ALA A 19 -10.20 -12.50 12.36
N GLY A 20 -9.02 -11.95 12.03
CA GLY A 20 -8.12 -11.36 13.02
C GLY A 20 -8.68 -10.08 13.66
N LEU A 21 -9.49 -9.29 12.95
CA LEU A 21 -10.16 -8.11 13.53
C LEU A 21 -11.17 -8.55 14.59
N ALA A 22 -12.04 -9.53 14.27
CA ALA A 22 -13.02 -10.03 15.22
C ALA A 22 -12.36 -10.59 16.50
N GLU A 23 -11.22 -11.28 16.36
CA GLU A 23 -10.44 -11.76 17.49
C GLU A 23 -9.87 -10.61 18.36
N LEU A 24 -9.32 -9.57 17.73
CA LEU A 24 -8.77 -8.40 18.43
C LEU A 24 -9.86 -7.58 19.12
N GLU A 25 -11.04 -7.44 18.52
CA GLU A 25 -12.20 -6.76 19.13
C GLU A 25 -12.69 -7.51 20.37
N ALA A 26 -12.78 -8.85 20.30
CA ALA A 26 -13.11 -9.68 21.45
C ALA A 26 -12.07 -9.55 22.56
N ALA A 27 -10.78 -9.58 22.20
CA ALA A 27 -9.68 -9.40 23.14
C ALA A 27 -9.70 -7.99 23.80
N SER A 28 -9.99 -6.96 23.02
CA SER A 28 -10.15 -5.58 23.51
C SER A 28 -11.32 -5.48 24.51
N THR A 29 -12.46 -6.08 24.17
CA THR A 29 -13.65 -6.11 25.04
C THR A 29 -13.36 -6.82 26.37
N ASN A 30 -12.68 -7.96 26.31
CA ASN A 30 -12.28 -8.71 27.51
C ASN A 30 -11.24 -7.95 28.35
N ALA A 31 -10.31 -7.24 27.70
CA ALA A 31 -9.35 -6.39 28.40
C ALA A 31 -10.04 -5.22 29.12
N ALA A 32 -11.02 -4.57 28.47
CA ALA A 32 -11.81 -3.50 29.07
C ALA A 32 -12.68 -4.00 30.25
N ALA A 33 -13.18 -5.23 30.17
CA ALA A 33 -13.92 -5.88 31.26
C ALA A 33 -13.03 -6.42 32.39
N GLY A 34 -11.70 -6.34 32.26
CA GLY A 34 -10.75 -6.91 33.22
C GLY A 34 -10.74 -8.44 33.26
N THR A 35 -11.29 -9.10 32.24
CA THR A 35 -11.40 -10.57 32.16
C THR A 35 -10.29 -11.21 31.33
N ALA A 36 -9.53 -10.43 30.56
CA ALA A 36 -8.35 -10.91 29.83
C ALA A 36 -7.06 -10.70 30.62
N THR A 37 -6.22 -11.72 30.65
CA THR A 37 -4.87 -11.65 31.17
C THR A 37 -3.90 -11.09 30.13
N ASP A 38 -2.82 -10.51 30.63
CA ASP A 38 -1.69 -10.04 29.83
C ASP A 38 -1.10 -11.13 28.92
N ALA A 39 -1.12 -12.40 29.36
CA ALA A 39 -0.64 -13.54 28.57
C ALA A 39 -1.58 -13.87 27.40
N GLU A 40 -2.89 -13.81 27.61
CA GLU A 40 -3.89 -14.03 26.55
C GLU A 40 -3.81 -12.93 25.49
N LEU A 41 -3.66 -11.67 25.91
CA LEU A 41 -3.50 -10.55 24.98
C LEU A 41 -2.21 -10.68 24.15
N ARG A 42 -1.08 -11.06 24.77
CA ARG A 42 0.16 -11.35 24.04
C ARG A 42 -0.03 -12.47 23.01
N ALA A 43 -0.78 -13.50 23.35
CA ALA A 43 -1.04 -14.61 22.44
C ALA A 43 -1.84 -14.15 21.20
N VAL A 44 -2.82 -13.26 21.36
CA VAL A 44 -3.56 -12.66 20.25
C VAL A 44 -2.65 -11.80 19.37
N VAL A 45 -1.79 -10.97 19.99
CA VAL A 45 -0.81 -10.14 19.28
C VAL A 45 0.16 -10.99 18.45
N GLU A 46 0.73 -12.05 19.03
CA GLU A 46 1.64 -12.95 18.30
C GLU A 46 0.93 -13.68 17.16
N ARG A 47 -0.32 -14.13 17.33
CA ARG A 47 -1.10 -14.70 16.21
C ARG A 47 -1.27 -13.70 15.06
N CYS A 48 -1.49 -12.42 15.35
CA CYS A 48 -1.55 -11.37 14.33
C CYS A 48 -0.20 -11.20 13.61
N MET A 49 0.92 -11.23 14.34
CA MET A 49 2.26 -11.14 13.74
C MET A 49 2.57 -12.34 12.86
N VAL A 50 2.24 -13.56 13.31
CA VAL A 50 2.40 -14.80 12.53
C VAL A 50 1.53 -14.75 11.26
N ALA A 51 0.27 -14.34 11.36
CA ALA A 51 -0.61 -14.23 10.19
C ALA A 51 -0.06 -13.25 9.12
N TYR A 52 0.59 -12.17 9.55
CA TYR A 52 1.27 -11.27 8.62
C TYR A 52 2.50 -11.93 7.99
N GLN A 53 3.35 -12.60 8.79
CA GLN A 53 4.53 -13.32 8.30
C GLN A 53 4.14 -14.37 7.26
N ASP A 54 3.08 -15.13 7.53
CA ASP A 54 2.52 -16.14 6.61
C ASP A 54 2.06 -15.51 5.30
N TYR A 55 1.42 -14.34 5.35
CA TYR A 55 1.02 -13.63 4.14
C TYR A 55 2.23 -13.15 3.32
N VAL A 56 3.24 -12.57 3.96
CA VAL A 56 4.47 -12.15 3.29
C VAL A 56 5.16 -13.34 2.63
N ALA A 57 5.28 -14.46 3.34
CA ALA A 57 5.86 -15.69 2.82
C ALA A 57 5.06 -16.26 1.64
N ALA A 58 3.73 -16.32 1.76
CA ALA A 58 2.85 -16.77 0.70
C ALA A 58 2.94 -15.88 -0.54
N ARG A 59 2.95 -14.56 -0.36
CA ARG A 59 3.13 -13.58 -1.44
C ARG A 59 4.46 -13.77 -2.16
N ARG A 60 5.56 -13.94 -1.42
CA ARG A 60 6.89 -14.21 -2.00
C ARG A 60 6.90 -15.52 -2.80
N ALA A 61 6.23 -16.57 -2.31
CA ALA A 61 6.19 -17.88 -2.96
C ALA A 61 5.36 -17.90 -4.26
N VAL A 62 4.33 -17.06 -4.38
CA VAL A 62 3.53 -16.91 -5.62
C VAL A 62 4.12 -15.89 -6.59
N SER A 63 5.25 -15.26 -6.27
CA SER A 63 5.90 -14.25 -7.12
C SER A 63 7.39 -14.51 -7.37
N PRO A 64 7.81 -15.69 -7.87
CA PRO A 64 9.14 -15.78 -8.46
C PRO A 64 9.11 -15.05 -9.80
N ARG A 65 9.56 -13.79 -9.81
CA ARG A 65 9.76 -12.91 -10.99
C ARG A 65 8.57 -12.05 -11.46
N ASP A 66 7.53 -11.83 -10.63
CA ASP A 66 6.44 -10.88 -10.96
C ASP A 66 6.10 -9.93 -9.80
N GLY A 67 7.12 -9.26 -9.25
CA GLY A 67 6.93 -8.24 -8.21
C GLY A 67 6.03 -7.08 -8.66
N THR A 68 5.91 -6.87 -9.97
CA THR A 68 5.04 -5.86 -10.58
C THR A 68 3.55 -6.08 -10.30
N ALA A 69 3.09 -7.33 -10.23
CA ALA A 69 1.69 -7.63 -9.92
C ALA A 69 1.29 -7.23 -8.49
N PHE A 70 2.22 -7.21 -7.54
CA PHE A 70 1.93 -6.77 -6.17
C PHE A 70 2.09 -5.27 -5.98
N ILE A 71 2.93 -4.62 -6.79
CA ILE A 71 3.09 -3.16 -6.79
C ILE A 71 1.88 -2.47 -7.44
N SER A 72 1.31 -3.08 -8.50
CA SER A 72 0.09 -2.61 -9.14
C SER A 72 -0.95 -3.74 -9.25
N PRO A 73 -1.59 -4.12 -8.13
CA PRO A 73 -2.49 -5.27 -8.09
C PRO A 73 -3.78 -5.02 -8.87
N PRO A 74 -4.05 -5.75 -9.96
CA PRO A 74 -5.25 -5.54 -10.77
C PRO A 74 -6.54 -5.95 -10.04
N TRP A 75 -6.43 -6.66 -8.91
CA TRP A 75 -7.56 -7.08 -8.07
C TRP A 75 -7.98 -6.05 -7.00
N CYS A 76 -7.24 -4.96 -6.88
CA CYS A 76 -7.55 -3.83 -6.00
C CYS A 76 -8.21 -2.70 -6.80
N THR A 77 -9.04 -1.87 -6.17
CA THR A 77 -9.61 -0.65 -6.82
C THR A 77 -8.50 0.37 -7.13
N ALA A 78 -8.79 1.36 -7.99
CA ALA A 78 -7.82 2.44 -8.26
C ALA A 78 -7.40 3.21 -6.99
N PHE A 79 -8.33 3.42 -6.06
CA PHE A 79 -8.07 4.07 -4.78
C PHE A 79 -7.25 3.17 -3.84
N GLU A 80 -7.54 1.87 -3.76
CA GLU A 80 -6.70 0.94 -3.00
C GLU A 80 -5.26 0.94 -3.51
N ARG A 81 -5.08 0.94 -4.84
CA ARG A 81 -3.75 0.98 -5.47
C ARG A 81 -2.98 2.28 -5.17
N SER A 82 -3.64 3.43 -5.05
CA SER A 82 -2.97 4.70 -4.77
C SER A 82 -2.42 4.81 -3.33
N LEU A 83 -2.89 3.96 -2.42
CA LEU A 83 -2.40 3.87 -1.04
C LEU A 83 -1.26 2.86 -0.85
N LEU A 84 -0.91 2.10 -1.89
CA LEU A 84 0.19 1.14 -1.84
C LEU A 84 1.54 1.83 -2.04
N TRP A 85 2.49 1.45 -1.22
CA TRP A 85 3.91 1.75 -1.35
C TRP A 85 4.64 0.42 -1.45
N LEU A 86 5.40 0.12 -2.50
CA LEU A 86 6.13 -1.17 -2.64
C LEU A 86 5.27 -2.40 -2.27
N GLY A 87 4.06 -2.47 -2.84
CA GLY A 87 3.13 -3.59 -2.72
C GLY A 87 2.41 -3.78 -1.38
N GLY A 88 2.44 -2.79 -0.48
CA GLY A 88 1.72 -2.82 0.80
C GLY A 88 1.56 -1.42 1.40
N CYS A 89 1.14 -1.31 2.66
CA CYS A 89 1.09 -0.02 3.35
C CYS A 89 2.50 0.55 3.55
N ARG A 90 2.62 1.88 3.68
CA ARG A 90 3.88 2.48 4.12
C ARG A 90 4.00 2.32 5.66
N PRO A 91 5.07 1.70 6.21
CA PRO A 91 5.17 1.41 7.64
C PRO A 91 4.91 2.60 8.57
N SER A 92 5.35 3.81 8.21
CA SER A 92 5.13 5.06 8.94
C SER A 92 3.64 5.42 9.12
N VAL A 93 2.75 4.92 8.26
CA VAL A 93 1.30 5.08 8.42
C VAL A 93 0.80 4.39 9.68
N ALA A 94 1.32 3.20 10.03
CA ALA A 94 0.95 2.52 11.26
C ALA A 94 1.40 3.32 12.49
N ILE A 95 2.59 3.93 12.44
CA ILE A 95 3.07 4.78 13.54
C ILE A 95 2.22 6.06 13.66
N ARG A 96 1.81 6.65 12.54
CA ARG A 96 0.90 7.81 12.55
C ARG A 96 -0.47 7.48 13.11
N LEU A 97 -0.98 6.28 12.82
CA LEU A 97 -2.21 5.80 13.43
C LEU A 97 -2.06 5.70 14.95
N LEU A 98 -0.94 5.20 15.47
CA LEU A 98 -0.67 5.16 16.91
C LEU A 98 -0.68 6.57 17.54
N TYR A 99 -0.09 7.59 16.88
CA TYR A 99 -0.17 8.98 17.39
C TYR A 99 -1.61 9.47 17.47
N ASN A 100 -2.44 9.17 16.47
CA ASN A 100 -3.85 9.55 16.48
C ASN A 100 -4.60 8.87 17.64
N LEU A 101 -4.42 7.55 17.82
CA LEU A 101 -5.04 6.79 18.90
C LEU A 101 -4.56 7.26 20.29
N SER A 102 -3.30 7.67 20.39
CA SER A 102 -2.74 8.20 21.65
C SER A 102 -3.36 9.54 22.05
N GLY A 103 -3.81 10.34 21.09
CA GLY A 103 -4.46 11.63 21.33
C GLY A 103 -5.96 11.54 21.62
N GLU A 104 -6.58 10.38 21.39
CA GLU A 104 -8.00 10.19 21.63
C GLU A 104 -8.34 10.35 23.11
N GLY A 105 -9.34 11.17 23.43
CA GLY A 105 -9.76 11.46 24.81
C GLY A 105 -8.79 12.33 25.61
N LEU A 106 -7.69 12.80 25.02
CA LEU A 106 -6.68 13.60 25.73
C LEU A 106 -7.20 14.98 26.13
N GLU A 107 -7.99 15.62 25.26
CA GLU A 107 -8.56 16.96 25.52
C GLU A 107 -9.53 16.94 26.70
N ALA A 108 -10.47 15.98 26.73
CA ALA A 108 -11.40 15.79 27.85
C ALA A 108 -10.64 15.51 29.16
N GLN A 109 -9.64 14.63 29.15
CA GLN A 109 -8.82 14.36 30.34
C GLN A 109 -8.02 15.58 30.79
N LEU A 110 -7.58 16.43 29.87
CA LEU A 110 -6.85 17.66 30.19
C LEU A 110 -7.75 18.68 30.90
N GLU A 111 -9.01 18.80 30.46
CA GLU A 111 -10.00 19.64 31.15
C GLU A 111 -10.27 19.15 32.57
N GLU A 112 -10.49 17.84 32.75
CA GLU A 112 -10.65 17.22 34.07
C GLU A 112 -9.42 17.46 34.96
N PHE A 113 -8.22 17.32 34.42
CA PHE A 113 -6.97 17.55 35.15
C PHE A 113 -6.79 19.01 35.58
N ILE A 114 -7.08 19.99 34.71
CA ILE A 114 -6.95 21.42 35.03
C ILE A 114 -7.93 21.84 36.14
N ASN A 115 -9.09 21.18 36.20
CA ASN A 115 -10.10 21.44 37.23
C ASN A 115 -9.87 20.66 38.53
N ASP A 116 -8.73 19.96 38.68
CA ASP A 116 -8.41 19.06 39.80
C ASP A 116 -9.41 17.89 39.96
N GLU A 117 -10.11 17.51 38.89
CA GLU A 117 -11.15 16.47 38.87
C GLU A 117 -10.67 15.14 38.27
N GLY A 118 -9.51 15.14 37.59
CA GLY A 118 -9.02 14.01 36.80
C GLY A 118 -7.57 13.61 37.07
N PRO A 119 -7.18 12.39 36.66
CA PRO A 119 -5.79 11.96 36.67
C PRO A 119 -4.96 12.73 35.63
N LEU A 120 -3.64 12.52 35.63
CA LEU A 120 -2.77 13.03 34.58
C LEU A 120 -3.25 12.55 33.19
N PRO A 121 -3.42 13.45 32.21
CA PRO A 121 -3.92 13.09 30.88
C PRO A 121 -2.98 12.13 30.14
N ARG A 122 -3.52 11.04 29.60
CA ARG A 122 -2.78 10.02 28.84
C ARG A 122 -3.52 9.50 27.60
N GLY A 123 -4.69 10.05 27.30
CA GLY A 123 -5.60 9.56 26.28
C GLY A 123 -6.20 8.19 26.64
N SER A 124 -7.15 7.74 25.84
CA SER A 124 -7.87 6.47 26.05
C SER A 124 -6.94 5.26 26.01
N MET A 125 -5.97 5.26 25.10
CA MET A 125 -4.98 4.18 24.97
C MET A 125 -3.92 4.20 26.11
N GLY A 126 -3.78 5.32 26.82
CA GLY A 126 -2.88 5.43 27.96
C GLY A 126 -1.40 5.29 27.60
N VAL A 127 -0.98 5.74 26.41
CA VAL A 127 0.42 5.66 25.96
C VAL A 127 1.28 6.57 26.84
N THR A 128 2.32 6.00 27.45
CA THR A 128 3.18 6.75 28.37
C THR A 128 4.15 7.66 27.62
N PRO A 129 4.66 8.74 28.26
CA PRO A 129 5.71 9.58 27.66
C PRO A 129 6.96 8.79 27.25
N GLY A 130 7.37 7.81 28.06
CA GLY A 130 8.50 6.93 27.75
C GLY A 130 8.26 6.09 26.50
N GLN A 131 7.07 5.50 26.36
CA GLN A 131 6.67 4.81 25.12
C GLN A 131 6.67 5.77 23.93
N MET A 132 6.19 7.00 24.09
CA MET A 132 6.16 8.00 23.03
C MET A 132 7.57 8.35 22.51
N VAL A 133 8.57 8.42 23.40
CA VAL A 133 9.98 8.60 23.00
C VAL A 133 10.45 7.42 22.14
N LEU A 134 10.15 6.18 22.53
CA LEU A 134 10.51 4.98 21.77
C LEU A 134 9.80 4.92 20.42
N VAL A 135 8.51 5.26 20.36
CA VAL A 135 7.73 5.35 19.11
C VAL A 135 8.32 6.42 18.19
N THR A 136 8.72 7.57 18.72
CA THR A 136 9.34 8.65 17.94
C THR A 136 10.68 8.23 17.36
N ASP A 137 11.51 7.52 18.14
CA ASP A 137 12.77 6.98 17.64
C ASP A 137 12.54 5.92 16.54
N LEU A 138 11.60 4.99 16.76
CA LEU A 138 11.19 4.00 15.77
C LEU A 138 10.75 4.71 14.49
N HIS A 139 9.91 5.75 14.60
CA HIS A 139 9.44 6.53 13.44
C HIS A 139 10.60 7.12 12.63
N ARG A 140 11.58 7.73 13.29
CA ARG A 140 12.76 8.29 12.61
C ARG A 140 13.56 7.21 11.88
N ARG A 141 13.77 6.05 12.50
CA ARG A 141 14.48 4.93 11.87
C ARG A 141 13.71 4.38 10.67
N THR A 142 12.41 4.15 10.83
CA THR A 142 11.51 3.70 9.76
C THR A 142 11.51 4.67 8.58
N LEU A 143 11.40 5.99 8.81
CA LEU A 143 11.43 6.99 7.74
C LEU A 143 12.74 6.98 6.94
N ARG A 144 13.89 6.80 7.60
CA ARG A 144 15.18 6.70 6.89
C ARG A 144 15.19 5.49 5.95
N GLN A 145 14.71 4.34 6.42
CA GLN A 145 14.66 3.11 5.61
C GLN A 145 13.62 3.20 4.49
N GLU A 146 12.46 3.81 4.74
CA GLU A 146 11.46 4.10 3.71
C GLU A 146 12.03 5.00 2.61
N ASN A 147 12.75 6.06 2.98
CA ASN A 147 13.36 6.96 2.00
C ASN A 147 14.44 6.24 1.19
N ALA A 148 15.31 5.46 1.83
CA ALA A 148 16.32 4.67 1.11
C ALA A 148 15.71 3.68 0.11
N LEU A 149 14.59 3.03 0.46
CA LEU A 149 13.87 2.14 -0.46
C LEU A 149 13.17 2.90 -1.59
N SER A 150 12.60 4.08 -1.30
CA SER A 150 12.00 4.96 -2.31
C SER A 150 13.04 5.52 -3.29
N ASP A 151 14.23 5.91 -2.81
CA ASP A 151 15.31 6.40 -3.66
C ASP A 151 15.81 5.28 -4.59
N ARG A 152 15.95 4.06 -4.07
CA ARG A 152 16.31 2.88 -4.90
C ARG A 152 15.23 2.52 -5.92
N LEU A 153 13.95 2.69 -5.58
CA LEU A 153 12.86 2.53 -6.55
C LEU A 153 12.99 3.57 -7.68
N ALA A 154 13.31 4.81 -7.35
CA ALA A 154 13.53 5.86 -8.33
C ALA A 154 14.71 5.52 -9.25
N THR A 155 15.86 5.11 -8.70
CA THR A 155 17.01 4.64 -9.50
C THR A 155 16.63 3.46 -10.39
N LEU A 156 15.85 2.50 -9.90
CA LEU A 156 15.41 1.36 -10.71
C LEU A 156 14.50 1.80 -11.86
N HIS A 157 13.65 2.81 -11.66
CA HIS A 157 12.85 3.40 -12.73
C HIS A 157 13.71 4.13 -13.78
N GLU A 158 14.74 4.85 -13.35
CA GLU A 158 15.67 5.57 -14.23
C GLU A 158 16.52 4.61 -15.06
N ASP A 159 16.97 3.50 -14.47
CA ASP A 159 17.77 2.45 -15.12
C ASP A 159 17.09 1.84 -16.37
N VAL A 160 15.76 1.93 -16.49
CA VAL A 160 15.00 1.52 -17.69
C VAL A 160 15.43 2.31 -18.93
N ALA A 161 15.81 3.59 -18.76
CA ALA A 161 16.28 4.45 -19.83
C ALA A 161 17.76 4.17 -20.19
N ASP A 162 18.57 3.78 -19.21
CA ASP A 162 20.03 3.63 -19.39
C ASP A 162 20.45 2.19 -19.76
N ARG A 163 19.62 1.18 -19.46
CA ARG A 163 19.93 -0.25 -19.63
C ARG A 163 18.86 -0.98 -20.45
N PRO A 164 19.25 -1.98 -21.25
CA PRO A 164 19.35 -1.92 -22.71
C PRO A 164 18.03 -1.71 -23.47
N LEU A 165 16.89 -1.47 -22.82
CA LEU A 165 15.62 -1.20 -23.51
C LEU A 165 15.72 -0.01 -24.46
N PHE A 166 16.31 1.12 -24.04
CA PHE A 166 16.48 2.27 -24.92
C PHE A 166 17.45 2.01 -26.10
N PRO A 167 18.67 1.47 -25.90
CA PRO A 167 19.52 1.01 -27.00
C PRO A 167 18.81 0.06 -27.98
N ILE A 168 18.07 -0.92 -27.47
CA ILE A 168 17.31 -1.88 -28.28
C ILE A 168 16.21 -1.17 -29.07
N VAL A 169 15.46 -0.25 -28.46
CA VAL A 169 14.43 0.56 -29.14
C VAL A 169 15.06 1.38 -30.28
N ARG A 170 16.21 2.03 -30.06
CA ARG A 170 16.91 2.78 -31.12
C ARG A 170 17.41 1.87 -32.24
N GLN A 171 17.92 0.69 -31.93
CA GLN A 171 18.34 -0.29 -32.93
C GLN A 171 17.16 -0.77 -33.78
N ARG A 172 16.02 -1.08 -33.16
CA ARG A 172 14.77 -1.46 -33.86
C ARG A 172 14.24 -0.34 -34.75
N ALA A 173 14.31 0.92 -34.30
CA ALA A 173 13.92 2.08 -35.10
C ALA A 173 14.83 2.26 -36.33
N ARG A 174 16.15 2.09 -36.18
CA ARG A 174 17.11 2.12 -37.30
C ARG A 174 16.84 1.01 -38.32
N LEU A 175 16.60 -0.22 -37.86
CA LEU A 175 16.28 -1.35 -38.73
C LEU A 175 14.93 -1.21 -39.45
N ARG A 176 13.94 -0.54 -38.83
CA ARG A 176 12.65 -0.22 -39.47
C ARG A 176 12.75 0.91 -40.50
N GLY A 177 13.63 1.89 -40.28
CA GLY A 177 13.89 2.99 -41.21
C GLY A 177 14.81 2.62 -42.39
N ALA A 178 15.44 1.44 -42.38
CA ALA A 178 16.40 0.98 -43.39
C ALA A 178 15.79 0.11 -44.53
N ARG A 179 14.46 0.09 -44.70
CA ARG A 179 13.79 -0.40 -45.92
C ARG A 179 13.27 0.86 -46.63
N CYS A 180 13.72 1.30 -47.80
CA CYS A 180 14.06 0.64 -49.07
C CYS A 180 15.30 1.35 -49.67
N ASP A 181 16.36 0.69 -50.15
CA ASP A 181 16.46 0.18 -51.53
C ASP A 181 17.50 -0.97 -51.58
N GLY A 182 17.08 -2.19 -51.94
CA GLY A 182 18.00 -3.29 -52.23
C GLY A 182 17.38 -4.68 -52.06
N PRO A 183 17.69 -5.66 -52.96
CA PRO A 183 16.99 -6.93 -53.01
C PRO A 183 17.40 -7.87 -51.86
N VAL A 184 16.38 -8.56 -51.38
CA VAL A 184 16.28 -9.60 -50.34
C VAL A 184 17.57 -10.41 -50.09
N GLY A 185 18.15 -10.19 -48.90
CA GLY A 185 19.15 -11.06 -48.28
C GLY A 185 18.77 -11.30 -46.81
N VAL A 186 18.62 -12.56 -46.44
CA VAL A 186 18.10 -13.05 -45.16
C VAL A 186 19.00 -12.63 -43.99
N ALA A 187 18.47 -11.85 -43.05
CA ALA A 187 19.05 -11.67 -41.72
C ALA A 187 18.04 -12.07 -40.63
N ALA A 188 17.65 -13.34 -40.64
CA ALA A 188 16.70 -13.92 -39.67
C ALA A 188 17.32 -14.16 -38.27
N GLY A 189 18.62 -13.93 -38.08
CA GLY A 189 19.31 -14.18 -36.80
C GLY A 189 19.34 -13.01 -35.81
N GLY A 190 19.19 -11.76 -36.28
CA GLY A 190 19.35 -10.57 -35.42
C GLY A 190 18.13 -10.25 -34.54
N GLY A 191 16.92 -10.59 -34.98
CA GLY A 191 15.68 -10.29 -34.23
C GLY A 191 15.52 -11.11 -32.95
N VAL A 192 15.85 -12.40 -33.02
CA VAL A 192 15.71 -13.35 -31.89
C VAL A 192 16.69 -13.02 -30.76
N ALA A 193 17.94 -12.63 -31.08
CA ALA A 193 18.93 -12.22 -30.10
C ALA A 193 18.55 -10.91 -29.38
N VAL A 194 17.98 -9.96 -30.12
CA VAL A 194 17.48 -8.69 -29.58
C VAL A 194 16.25 -8.89 -28.69
N ASP A 195 15.31 -9.76 -29.08
CA ASP A 195 14.13 -10.07 -28.25
C ASP A 195 14.55 -10.79 -26.94
N ALA A 196 15.53 -11.69 -26.99
CA ALA A 196 16.10 -12.31 -25.78
C ALA A 196 16.78 -11.28 -24.84
N GLU A 197 17.43 -10.26 -25.39
CA GLU A 197 18.05 -9.18 -24.60
C GLU A 197 16.99 -8.28 -23.93
N VAL A 198 15.89 -7.98 -24.63
CA VAL A 198 14.72 -7.28 -24.05
C VAL A 198 14.15 -8.09 -22.89
N ASP A 199 13.89 -9.38 -23.10
CA ASP A 199 13.31 -10.26 -22.08
C ASP A 199 14.22 -10.40 -20.85
N ALA A 200 15.54 -10.50 -21.06
CA ALA A 200 16.52 -10.51 -19.98
C ALA A 200 16.48 -9.19 -19.17
N SER A 201 16.25 -8.07 -19.84
CA SER A 201 16.21 -6.73 -19.22
C SER A 201 14.94 -6.51 -18.42
N LEU A 202 13.80 -6.90 -18.98
CA LEU A 202 12.53 -6.93 -18.27
C LEU A 202 12.60 -7.85 -17.05
N SER A 203 13.27 -9.00 -17.18
CA SER A 203 13.47 -9.93 -16.06
C SER A 203 14.30 -9.29 -14.94
N ARG A 204 15.43 -8.63 -15.26
CA ARG A 204 16.26 -7.90 -14.27
C ARG A 204 15.47 -6.81 -13.55
N TYR A 205 14.64 -6.04 -14.28
CA TYR A 205 13.79 -5.03 -13.69
C TYR A 205 12.76 -5.64 -12.72
N ARG A 206 12.10 -6.73 -13.13
CA ARG A 206 11.15 -7.47 -12.28
C ARG A 206 11.82 -8.05 -11.04
N ASP A 207 13.05 -8.56 -11.16
CA ASP A 207 13.84 -9.06 -10.04
C ASP A 207 14.18 -7.93 -9.05
N GLY A 208 14.61 -6.77 -9.55
CA GLY A 208 14.84 -5.57 -8.73
C GLY A 208 13.58 -5.11 -7.99
N MET A 209 12.43 -5.12 -8.68
CA MET A 209 11.13 -4.82 -8.06
C MET A 209 10.75 -5.83 -6.98
N ALA A 210 10.94 -7.13 -7.24
CA ALA A 210 10.65 -8.18 -6.27
C ALA A 210 11.54 -8.05 -5.02
N GLN A 211 12.81 -7.69 -5.20
CA GLN A 211 13.72 -7.42 -4.09
C GLN A 211 13.25 -6.22 -3.25
N LEU A 212 12.87 -5.10 -3.88
CA LEU A 212 12.35 -3.93 -3.14
C LEU A 212 11.07 -4.25 -2.34
N VAL A 213 10.17 -5.06 -2.91
CA VAL A 213 8.96 -5.52 -2.19
C VAL A 213 9.33 -6.38 -0.99
N ALA A 214 10.29 -7.31 -1.15
CA ALA A 214 10.76 -8.16 -0.06
C ALA A 214 11.36 -7.33 1.09
N GLU A 215 12.24 -6.38 0.78
CA GLU A 215 12.84 -5.49 1.78
C GLU A 215 11.80 -4.57 2.44
N ALA A 216 10.82 -4.08 1.68
CA ALA A 216 9.71 -3.31 2.24
C ALA A 216 8.85 -4.13 3.21
N ASP A 217 8.64 -5.42 2.94
CA ASP A 217 7.93 -6.32 3.85
C ASP A 217 8.67 -6.60 5.13
N GLU A 218 9.99 -6.75 5.05
CA GLU A 218 10.84 -6.87 6.23
C GLU A 218 10.75 -5.61 7.09
N LEU A 219 10.79 -4.42 6.47
CA LEU A 219 10.62 -3.16 7.19
C LEU A 219 9.24 -3.05 7.86
N ARG A 220 8.16 -3.45 7.17
CA ARG A 220 6.80 -3.48 7.75
C ARG A 220 6.74 -4.41 8.95
N MET A 221 7.28 -5.62 8.82
CA MET A 221 7.28 -6.61 9.89
C MET A 221 8.10 -6.15 11.09
N ALA A 222 9.31 -5.64 10.86
CA ALA A 222 10.17 -5.14 11.92
C ALA A 222 9.50 -3.97 12.66
N THR A 223 8.90 -3.02 11.92
CA THR A 223 8.20 -1.86 12.51
C THR A 223 6.98 -2.29 13.32
N ALA A 224 6.15 -3.18 12.77
CA ALA A 224 4.95 -3.67 13.45
C ALA A 224 5.29 -4.49 14.70
N ARG A 225 6.30 -5.37 14.64
CA ARG A 225 6.74 -6.17 15.78
C ARG A 225 7.36 -5.30 16.87
N ALA A 226 8.30 -4.41 16.54
CA ALA A 226 8.88 -3.50 17.53
C ALA A 226 7.81 -2.69 18.27
N MET A 227 6.83 -2.16 17.55
CA MET A 227 5.71 -1.43 18.15
C MET A 227 4.85 -2.35 19.04
N ALA A 228 4.39 -3.50 18.53
CA ALA A 228 3.41 -4.34 19.21
C ALA A 228 3.97 -5.22 20.34
N THR A 229 5.26 -5.56 20.31
CA THR A 229 5.86 -6.52 21.26
C THR A 229 6.97 -5.92 22.12
N GLU A 230 7.59 -4.82 21.72
CA GLU A 230 8.71 -4.20 22.45
C GLU A 230 8.36 -2.87 23.11
N ILE A 231 7.47 -2.08 22.50
CA ILE A 231 7.13 -0.73 22.99
C ILE A 231 5.79 -0.71 23.73
N LEU A 232 4.74 -1.26 23.12
CA LEU A 232 3.38 -1.22 23.66
C LEU A 232 3.14 -2.32 24.70
N THR A 233 2.23 -2.05 25.64
CA THR A 233 1.67 -3.13 26.47
C THR A 233 0.77 -4.04 25.63
N PRO A 234 0.48 -5.27 26.06
CA PRO A 234 -0.37 -6.18 25.30
C PRO A 234 -1.76 -5.59 24.99
N ARG A 235 -2.36 -4.87 25.95
CA ARG A 235 -3.63 -4.14 25.75
C ARG A 235 -3.53 -3.10 24.64
N GLN A 236 -2.52 -2.22 24.71
CA GLN A 236 -2.31 -1.17 23.71
C GLN A 236 -2.02 -1.74 22.32
N ALA A 237 -1.27 -2.84 22.26
CA ALA A 237 -0.98 -3.54 21.01
C ALA A 237 -2.26 -4.13 20.39
N VAL A 238 -3.14 -4.72 21.19
CA VAL A 238 -4.45 -5.22 20.74
C VAL A 238 -5.29 -4.08 20.16
N GLU A 239 -5.44 -2.97 20.88
CA GLU A 239 -6.19 -1.79 20.43
C GLU A 239 -5.63 -1.21 19.12
N MET A 240 -4.30 -1.04 19.05
CA MET A 240 -3.61 -0.52 17.86
C MET A 240 -3.79 -1.44 16.65
N LEU A 241 -3.66 -2.76 16.83
CA LEU A 241 -3.83 -3.73 15.74
C LEU A 241 -5.29 -3.82 15.28
N ALA A 242 -6.25 -3.71 16.20
CA ALA A 242 -7.67 -3.66 15.87
C ALA A 242 -7.96 -2.44 14.99
N ALA A 243 -7.55 -1.25 15.44
CA ALA A 243 -7.71 0.00 14.69
C ALA A 243 -7.04 -0.07 13.30
N ALA A 244 -5.84 -0.66 13.21
CA ALA A 244 -5.14 -0.80 11.93
C ALA A 244 -5.89 -1.70 10.95
N LYS A 245 -6.44 -2.83 11.41
CA LYS A 245 -7.25 -3.74 10.59
C LYS A 245 -8.57 -3.10 10.19
N GLN A 246 -9.25 -2.45 11.13
CA GLN A 246 -10.50 -1.73 10.88
C GLN A 246 -10.31 -0.66 9.81
N LEU A 247 -9.27 0.19 9.93
CA LEU A 247 -8.95 1.19 8.92
C LEU A 247 -8.72 0.57 7.53
N HIS A 248 -7.93 -0.50 7.45
CA HIS A 248 -7.65 -1.19 6.18
C HIS A 248 -8.93 -1.76 5.55
N LEU A 249 -9.76 -2.46 6.33
CA LEU A 249 -11.00 -3.07 5.84
C LEU A 249 -12.03 -2.01 5.44
N SER A 250 -12.19 -0.95 6.24
CA SER A 250 -13.09 0.17 5.92
C SER A 250 -12.68 0.90 4.64
N VAL A 251 -11.41 1.24 4.47
CA VAL A 251 -10.89 1.86 3.24
C VAL A 251 -11.20 0.99 2.02
N ARG A 252 -10.99 -0.31 2.13
CA ARG A 252 -11.29 -1.27 1.07
C ARG A 252 -12.78 -1.29 0.73
N GLU A 253 -13.64 -1.41 1.74
CA GLU A 253 -15.10 -1.41 1.57
C GLU A 253 -15.58 -0.12 0.87
N TRP A 254 -15.15 1.03 1.38
CA TRP A 254 -15.54 2.35 0.86
C TRP A 254 -15.09 2.54 -0.58
N SER A 255 -13.87 2.12 -0.91
CA SER A 255 -13.33 2.21 -2.27
C SER A 255 -14.15 1.39 -3.28
N ARG A 256 -14.59 0.17 -2.90
CA ARG A 256 -15.38 -0.72 -3.74
C ARG A 256 -16.79 -0.20 -3.95
N ARG A 257 -17.39 0.39 -2.91
CA ARG A 257 -18.69 1.07 -3.03
C ARG A 257 -18.62 2.24 -4.01
N ALA A 258 -17.56 3.06 -3.94
CA ALA A 258 -17.37 4.19 -4.84
C ALA A 258 -17.16 3.77 -6.31
N GLU A 259 -16.34 2.74 -6.56
CA GLU A 259 -16.10 2.22 -7.90
C GLU A 259 -17.35 1.54 -8.50
N GLY A 260 -18.12 0.81 -7.67
CA GLY A 260 -19.41 0.23 -8.06
C GLY A 260 -20.48 1.27 -8.40
N ALA A 261 -20.54 2.38 -7.65
CA ALA A 261 -21.44 3.49 -7.94
C ALA A 261 -21.08 4.22 -9.26
N ALA A 262 -19.79 4.33 -9.57
CA ALA A 262 -19.32 4.93 -10.82
C ALA A 262 -19.54 4.02 -12.05
N ALA A 263 -19.62 2.71 -11.85
CA ALA A 263 -19.87 1.72 -12.92
C ALA A 263 -21.37 1.58 -13.29
N GLN A 264 -22.28 2.16 -12.51
CA GLN A 264 -23.70 2.18 -12.82
C GLN A 264 -23.99 3.29 -13.86
N PRO A 265 -24.57 2.98 -15.03
CA PRO A 265 -24.93 3.99 -16.01
C PRO A 265 -25.96 4.94 -15.40
N GLN A 266 -25.68 6.24 -15.44
CA GLN A 266 -26.67 7.25 -15.08
C GLN A 266 -27.90 7.09 -16.00
N PRO A 267 -29.12 6.98 -15.47
CA PRO A 267 -30.31 7.00 -16.31
C PRO A 267 -30.42 8.38 -16.97
N ASN A 268 -30.53 8.38 -18.29
CA ASN A 268 -30.60 9.56 -19.16
C ASN A 268 -31.43 10.72 -18.57
N GLY A 269 -30.76 11.84 -18.25
CA GLY A 269 -31.38 13.16 -18.18
C GLY A 269 -31.25 13.88 -19.53
N PRO A 270 -32.24 14.68 -19.97
CA PRO A 270 -32.25 15.22 -21.32
C PRO A 270 -31.10 16.22 -21.55
N ARG A 271 -30.35 16.02 -22.64
CA ARG A 271 -29.40 16.98 -23.19
C ARG A 271 -30.17 18.23 -23.65
N ALA A 272 -30.09 19.31 -22.89
CA ALA A 272 -30.46 20.62 -23.39
C ALA A 272 -29.48 21.01 -24.51
N ALA A 273 -29.97 20.97 -25.76
CA ALA A 273 -29.27 21.50 -26.90
C ALA A 273 -29.17 23.03 -26.76
N VAL A 274 -27.97 23.54 -26.49
CA VAL A 274 -27.67 24.95 -26.67
C VAL A 274 -27.50 25.18 -28.16
N VAL A 275 -28.58 25.65 -28.80
CA VAL A 275 -28.55 26.12 -30.18
C VAL A 275 -27.79 27.44 -30.20
N ALA A 276 -26.63 27.42 -30.84
CA ALA A 276 -25.88 28.62 -31.18
C ALA A 276 -26.65 29.41 -32.25
N SER A 277 -27.02 30.64 -31.94
CA SER A 277 -27.47 31.62 -32.93
C SER A 277 -26.45 32.75 -33.01
N THR A 278 -25.49 32.61 -33.92
CA THR A 278 -24.75 33.73 -34.50
C THR A 278 -25.41 34.12 -35.81
N SER A 279 -25.89 35.35 -35.93
CA SER A 279 -25.98 36.03 -37.22
C SER A 279 -25.73 37.52 -37.03
N ALA A 280 -24.75 38.00 -37.80
CA ALA A 280 -24.23 39.35 -37.79
C ALA A 280 -24.97 40.26 -38.79
N ALA A 281 -24.71 41.57 -38.60
CA ALA A 281 -24.72 42.65 -39.59
C ALA A 281 -26.09 43.26 -39.99
N ALA A 282 -26.29 44.55 -39.70
CA ALA A 282 -25.85 45.66 -40.55
C ALA A 282 -26.74 46.92 -40.37
N ARG A 283 -26.08 48.08 -40.10
CA ARG A 283 -26.37 49.45 -40.64
C ARG A 283 -27.72 50.09 -40.23
N ARG A 284 -27.85 51.37 -39.86
CA ARG A 284 -27.29 52.62 -40.41
C ARG A 284 -27.66 53.80 -39.46
N ASN A 285 -26.76 54.77 -39.41
CA ASN A 285 -26.85 56.14 -38.85
C ASN A 285 -27.92 57.02 -39.57
N PRO A 286 -28.13 58.31 -39.18
CA PRO A 286 -27.31 59.20 -38.34
C PRO A 286 -27.93 59.71 -37.04
#